data_AF-A0A4R4JWC0-F1
#
_entry.id   AF-A0A4R4JWC0-F1
#
_cell.length_a   1.000
_cell.length_b   1.000
_cell.length_c   1.000
_cell.angle_alpha   90.00
_cell.angle_beta   90.00
_cell.angle_gamma   90.00
#
_symmetry.space_group_name_H-M   'P 1'
#
loop_
_entity.id
_entity.type
_entity.pdbx_description
1 polymer ?
#
loop_
_entity_poly.entity_id
_entity_poly.type
_entity_poly.pdbx_seq_one_letter_code
_entity_poly.pdbx_strand_id
1 'polypeptide(L)'
;MVKRIVWKHNHLVNIKLRDNLYTIGQMLNSAEMQFYDICNADGVWKNIDLNQVTTLFRVLVVNAVYKLMPDKIKDKSVIPNTQSYNNYWIKPYSSFDGDHYPGDKNSFLFMGGKLIDIGPEGNIGTTLAPVLKEDLTLPEDRELIEKYELTNMWSHEELAERLCRYFDTGINRDDLKFEVFPGLWDDREQLRPLTSRLPVPLR
;
A
#
# COMPACT_ATOMS: atom_id res chain seq x y z
N MET A 1 20.71 16.10 -16.47
CA MET A 1 20.38 16.49 -15.08
C MET A 1 18.95 16.00 -14.81
N VAL A 2 18.78 14.87 -14.11
CA VAL A 2 17.44 14.31 -13.84
C VAL A 2 16.74 15.26 -12.87
N LYS A 3 15.59 15.82 -13.26
CA LYS A 3 14.81 16.71 -12.39
C LYS A 3 14.35 15.91 -11.19
N ARG A 4 14.84 16.25 -10.00
CA ARG A 4 14.48 15.60 -8.74
C ARG A 4 12.98 15.81 -8.48
N ILE A 5 12.25 14.71 -8.37
CA ILE A 5 10.85 14.74 -7.98
C ILE A 5 10.79 15.15 -6.50
N VAL A 6 10.17 16.29 -6.23
CA VAL A 6 9.89 16.76 -4.87
C VAL A 6 8.50 16.29 -4.45
N TRP A 7 8.44 15.66 -3.28
CA TRP A 7 7.20 15.26 -2.62
C TRP A 7 6.35 16.46 -2.30
N LYS A 8 5.11 16.47 -2.77
CA LYS A 8 4.12 17.50 -2.44
C LYS A 8 2.74 16.91 -2.61
N HIS A 9 1.85 17.27 -1.70
CA HIS A 9 0.45 16.86 -1.71
C HIS A 9 -0.19 17.07 -3.09
N ASN A 10 -0.92 16.06 -3.55
CA ASN A 10 -1.61 15.96 -4.84
C ASN A 10 -0.73 16.08 -6.08
N HIS A 11 0.59 15.92 -5.95
CA HIS A 11 1.42 15.72 -7.13
C HIS A 11 1.17 14.34 -7.73
N LEU A 12 0.95 14.34 -9.04
CA LEU A 12 0.81 13.14 -9.85
C LEU A 12 2.15 12.79 -10.51
N VAL A 13 2.50 11.52 -10.43
CA VAL A 13 3.71 10.95 -11.03
C VAL A 13 3.36 9.79 -11.92
N ASN A 14 4.14 9.66 -12.99
CA ASN A 14 4.17 8.43 -13.75
C ASN A 14 4.82 7.34 -12.90
N ILE A 15 4.23 6.16 -12.89
CA ILE A 15 4.78 4.97 -12.25
C ILE A 15 5.09 3.97 -13.37
N LYS A 16 6.37 3.84 -13.72
CA LYS A 16 6.82 2.88 -14.73
C LYS A 16 6.99 1.51 -14.07
N LEU A 17 6.14 0.56 -14.44
CA LEU A 17 6.17 -0.81 -13.92
C LEU A 17 7.02 -1.71 -14.81
N ARG A 18 6.84 -1.60 -16.13
CA ARG A 18 7.67 -2.21 -17.19
C ARG A 18 7.51 -1.43 -18.49
N ASP A 19 8.19 -1.81 -19.57
CA ASP A 19 8.32 -0.98 -20.78
C ASP A 19 6.99 -0.61 -21.47
N ASN A 20 5.93 -1.38 -21.24
CA ASN A 20 4.60 -1.19 -21.80
C ASN A 20 3.50 -1.09 -20.73
N LEU A 21 3.87 -0.78 -19.49
CA LEU A 21 2.91 -0.68 -18.39
C LEU A 21 3.31 0.46 -17.45
N TYR A 22 2.50 1.52 -17.52
CA TYR A 22 2.57 2.67 -16.64
C TYR A 22 1.24 2.82 -15.92
N THR A 23 1.30 3.31 -14.68
CA THR A 23 0.12 3.74 -13.91
C THR A 23 0.37 5.11 -13.29
N ILE A 24 -0.63 5.67 -12.64
CA ILE A 24 -0.55 6.95 -11.96
C ILE A 24 -0.39 6.70 -10.46
N GLY A 25 0.63 7.32 -9.88
CA GLY A 25 0.78 7.46 -8.43
C GLY A 25 0.44 8.90 -8.02
N GLN A 26 -0.37 9.06 -6.98
CA GLN A 26 -0.62 10.35 -6.35
C GLN A 26 0.09 10.43 -5.01
N MET A 27 0.90 11.47 -4.83
CA MET A 27 1.55 11.78 -3.55
C MET A 27 0.54 12.45 -2.63
N LEU A 28 0.39 11.92 -1.43
CA LEU A 28 -0.41 12.50 -0.37
C LEU A 28 0.51 13.14 0.68
N ASN A 29 0.03 13.20 1.92
CA ASN A 29 0.80 13.68 3.05
C ASN A 29 1.73 12.58 3.58
N SER A 30 2.83 12.94 4.25
CA SER A 30 3.64 12.01 5.05
C SER A 30 4.08 10.69 4.38
N ALA A 31 4.73 10.74 3.22
CA ALA A 31 5.22 9.56 2.49
C ALA A 31 4.12 8.54 2.10
N GLU A 32 2.86 8.96 2.06
CA GLU A 32 1.74 8.14 1.59
C GLU A 32 1.51 8.30 0.08
N MET A 33 1.35 7.18 -0.62
CA MET A 33 0.94 7.16 -2.02
C MET A 33 -0.39 6.47 -2.21
N GLN A 34 -1.16 6.98 -3.16
CA GLN A 34 -2.38 6.37 -3.65
C GLN A 34 -2.22 5.94 -5.11
N PHE A 35 -2.77 4.78 -5.43
CA PHE A 35 -2.74 4.17 -6.75
C PHE A 35 -4.16 3.89 -7.25
N TYR A 36 -4.34 3.84 -8.57
CA TYR A 36 -5.63 3.83 -9.24
C TYR A 36 -5.73 2.70 -10.26
N ASP A 37 -6.95 2.23 -10.51
CA ASP A 37 -7.27 1.24 -11.53
C ASP A 37 -7.21 1.87 -12.93
N ILE A 38 -5.99 2.23 -13.33
CA ILE A 38 -5.70 2.82 -14.63
C ILE A 38 -4.26 2.49 -15.03
N CYS A 39 -4.09 2.06 -16.27
CA CYS A 39 -2.78 1.86 -16.85
C CYS A 39 -2.76 2.26 -18.33
N ASN A 40 -1.58 2.57 -18.85
CA ASN A 40 -1.35 2.72 -20.29
C ASN A 40 0.04 2.19 -20.68
N ALA A 41 0.33 2.20 -21.99
CA ALA A 41 1.57 1.65 -22.52
C ALA A 41 2.72 2.66 -22.62
N ASP A 42 2.43 3.96 -22.60
CA ASP A 42 3.38 5.02 -22.95
C ASP A 42 3.63 6.06 -21.84
N GLY A 43 2.90 5.99 -20.73
CA GLY A 43 3.01 6.95 -19.63
C GLY A 43 2.47 8.34 -19.99
N VAL A 44 1.69 8.48 -21.08
CA VAL A 44 1.12 9.77 -21.50
C VAL A 44 -0.35 9.85 -21.09
N TRP A 45 -0.64 10.79 -20.20
CA TRP A 45 -1.97 10.95 -19.59
C TRP A 45 -2.63 12.26 -20.01
N LYS A 46 -3.90 12.20 -20.41
CA LYS A 46 -4.72 13.37 -20.78
C LYS A 46 -6.20 13.11 -20.48
N ASN A 47 -6.93 14.16 -20.13
CA ASN A 47 -8.38 14.17 -19.91
C ASN A 47 -8.85 13.10 -18.93
N ILE A 48 -8.16 12.99 -17.79
CA ILE A 48 -8.45 12.00 -16.75
C ILE A 48 -8.84 12.75 -15.48
N ASP A 49 -9.97 12.37 -14.89
CA ASP A 49 -10.35 12.81 -13.55
C ASP A 49 -10.20 11.64 -12.57
N LEU A 50 -9.17 11.66 -11.72
CA LEU A 50 -8.92 10.59 -10.75
C LEU A 50 -9.99 10.52 -9.64
N ASN A 51 -10.89 11.50 -9.55
CA ASN A 51 -12.08 11.39 -8.70
C ASN A 51 -13.11 10.38 -9.27
N GLN A 52 -13.00 10.04 -10.55
CA GLN A 52 -13.88 9.08 -11.25
C GLN A 52 -13.21 7.72 -11.48
N VAL A 53 -11.94 7.56 -11.10
CA VAL A 53 -11.19 6.31 -11.25
C VAL A 53 -11.16 5.57 -9.93
N THR A 54 -11.42 4.27 -9.96
CA THR A 54 -11.34 3.39 -8.79
C THR A 54 -9.97 3.50 -8.14
N THR A 55 -9.95 3.76 -6.83
CA THR A 55 -8.73 3.72 -6.04
C THR A 55 -8.40 2.27 -5.68
N LEU A 56 -7.18 1.83 -5.95
CA LEU A 56 -6.73 0.47 -5.62
C LEU A 56 -6.36 0.34 -4.15
N PHE A 57 -5.42 1.17 -3.71
CA PHE A 57 -4.93 1.17 -2.34
C PHE A 57 -4.15 2.45 -2.05
N ARG A 58 -3.95 2.71 -0.75
CA ARG A 58 -3.10 3.77 -0.22
C ARG A 58 -2.09 3.15 0.74
N VAL A 59 -0.81 3.45 0.55
CA VAL A 59 0.29 2.83 1.31
C VAL A 59 1.36 3.84 1.68
N LEU A 60 2.06 3.59 2.80
CA LEU A 60 3.28 4.30 3.16
C LEU A 60 4.44 3.75 2.34
N VAL A 61 5.30 4.61 1.77
CA VAL A 61 6.38 4.19 0.88
C VAL A 61 7.74 4.67 1.36
N VAL A 62 8.78 3.85 1.22
CA VAL A 62 10.16 4.28 1.50
C VAL A 62 10.70 5.13 0.36
N ASN A 63 11.77 5.89 0.63
CA ASN A 63 12.43 6.73 -0.39
C ASN A 63 12.85 5.98 -1.66
N ALA A 64 13.05 4.66 -1.62
CA ALA A 64 13.38 3.89 -2.81
C ALA A 64 12.27 3.95 -3.90
N VAL A 65 11.03 4.33 -3.55
CA VAL A 65 9.89 4.45 -4.47
C VAL A 65 10.16 5.37 -5.67
N TYR A 66 11.04 6.38 -5.51
CA TYR A 66 11.40 7.30 -6.60
C TYR A 66 11.99 6.57 -7.81
N LYS A 67 12.52 5.35 -7.64
CA LYS A 67 13.00 4.51 -8.75
C LYS A 67 11.90 4.10 -9.73
N LEU A 68 10.63 4.05 -9.30
CA LEU A 68 9.48 3.80 -10.17
C LEU A 68 8.99 5.06 -10.89
N MET A 69 9.49 6.24 -10.52
CA MET A 69 8.94 7.53 -10.95
C MET A 69 9.84 8.19 -11.99
N PRO A 70 9.71 7.87 -13.29
CA PRO A 70 10.52 8.52 -14.32
C PRO A 70 10.29 10.04 -14.37
N ASP A 71 9.06 10.49 -14.14
CA ASP A 71 8.67 11.88 -14.26
C ASP A 71 7.35 12.22 -13.54
N LYS A 72 7.07 13.53 -13.47
CA LYS A 72 5.81 14.08 -13.00
C LYS A 72 4.86 14.26 -14.17
N ILE A 73 3.58 13.97 -13.93
CA ILE A 73 2.51 14.29 -14.86
C ILE A 73 2.24 15.79 -14.77
N LYS A 74 2.44 16.51 -15.88
CA LYS A 74 2.28 17.97 -15.96
C LYS A 74 1.05 18.41 -16.75
N ASP A 75 0.38 17.47 -17.41
CA ASP A 75 -0.81 17.78 -18.18
C ASP A 75 -1.94 18.15 -17.21
N LYS A 76 -2.45 19.38 -17.33
CA LYS A 76 -3.46 19.93 -16.43
C LYS A 76 -4.84 19.31 -16.62
N SER A 77 -5.05 18.57 -17.71
CA SER A 77 -6.27 17.78 -17.93
C SER A 77 -6.31 16.49 -17.11
N VAL A 78 -5.23 16.17 -16.38
CA VAL A 78 -5.19 15.09 -15.41
C VAL A 78 -5.44 15.68 -14.01
N ILE A 79 -6.63 15.45 -13.48
CA ILE A 79 -7.11 16.03 -12.23
C ILE A 79 -6.80 15.04 -11.09
N PRO A 80 -6.09 15.46 -10.03
CA PRO A 80 -5.82 14.60 -8.87
C PRO A 80 -7.12 14.27 -8.13
N ASN A 81 -7.14 13.12 -7.45
CA ASN A 81 -8.24 12.77 -6.57
C ASN A 81 -8.18 13.66 -5.33
N THR A 82 -9.28 14.35 -5.01
CA THR A 82 -9.39 15.22 -3.83
C THR A 82 -10.51 14.78 -2.90
N GLN A 83 -11.04 13.57 -3.08
CA GLN A 83 -12.04 13.00 -2.19
C GLN A 83 -11.42 12.67 -0.84
N SER A 84 -12.21 12.84 0.22
CA SER A 84 -11.79 12.44 1.56
C SER A 84 -11.57 10.94 1.61
N TYR A 85 -10.46 10.54 2.19
CA TYR A 85 -10.12 9.15 2.49
C TYR A 85 -10.17 8.92 4.00
N ASN A 86 -10.35 7.67 4.41
CA ASN A 86 -10.25 7.31 5.83
C ASN A 86 -8.79 7.41 6.30
N ASN A 87 -8.57 7.58 7.60
CA ASN A 87 -7.23 7.67 8.19
C ASN A 87 -6.88 6.40 8.97
N TYR A 88 -7.53 5.28 8.63
CA TYR A 88 -7.41 4.07 9.42
C TYR A 88 -6.37 3.15 8.81
N TRP A 89 -5.54 2.60 9.68
CA TRP A 89 -4.45 1.69 9.32
C TRP A 89 -4.39 0.56 10.32
N ILE A 90 -3.86 -0.56 9.87
CA ILE A 90 -3.54 -1.67 10.75
C ILE A 90 -2.08 -1.52 11.14
N LYS A 91 -1.81 -1.40 12.44
CA LYS A 91 -0.46 -1.49 12.98
C LYS A 91 -0.22 -2.92 13.45
N PRO A 92 0.64 -3.71 12.77
CA PRO A 92 0.97 -5.05 13.24
C PRO A 92 1.69 -5.02 14.57
N TYR A 93 1.48 -6.06 15.38
CA TYR A 93 2.28 -6.26 16.57
C TYR A 93 3.60 -6.92 16.23
N SER A 94 4.57 -6.69 17.11
CA SER A 94 5.87 -7.34 17.16
C SER A 94 6.06 -7.96 18.54
N SER A 95 7.13 -8.72 18.74
CA SER A 95 7.48 -9.25 20.07
C SER A 95 7.66 -8.18 21.16
N PHE A 96 7.78 -6.89 20.79
CA PHE A 96 7.84 -5.78 21.74
C PHE A 96 6.47 -5.36 22.30
N ASP A 97 5.38 -5.83 21.70
CA ASP A 97 4.01 -5.51 22.12
C ASP A 97 3.48 -6.46 23.21
N GLY A 98 4.34 -7.34 23.74
CA GLY A 98 4.03 -8.18 24.90
C GLY A 98 2.87 -9.14 24.64
N ASP A 99 1.88 -9.13 25.53
CA ASP A 99 0.73 -10.05 25.51
C ASP A 99 -0.16 -9.88 24.26
N HIS A 100 -0.03 -8.77 23.53
CA HIS A 100 -0.76 -8.54 22.28
C HIS A 100 -0.17 -9.31 21.09
N TYR A 101 1.11 -9.67 21.13
CA TYR A 101 1.74 -10.43 20.05
C TYR A 101 1.41 -11.92 20.20
N PRO A 102 0.65 -12.52 19.27
CA PRO A 102 0.13 -13.88 19.41
C PRO A 102 1.17 -14.96 19.03
N GLY A 103 2.35 -14.57 18.56
CA GLY A 103 3.40 -15.48 18.12
C GLY A 103 4.36 -15.91 19.23
N ASP A 104 5.23 -16.86 18.90
CA ASP A 104 6.36 -17.28 19.72
C ASP A 104 7.70 -16.86 19.09
N LYS A 105 8.81 -17.33 19.67
CA LYS A 105 10.19 -17.03 19.22
C LYS A 105 10.53 -17.49 17.79
N ASN A 106 9.77 -18.42 17.24
CA ASN A 106 9.94 -18.97 15.89
C ASN A 106 8.89 -18.42 14.91
N SER A 107 7.92 -17.65 15.40
CA SER A 107 6.89 -17.04 14.59
C SER A 107 7.43 -15.90 13.71
N PHE A 108 6.66 -15.52 12.69
CA PHE A 108 6.98 -14.38 11.84
C PHE A 108 7.04 -13.09 12.67
N LEU A 109 7.96 -12.18 12.33
CA LEU A 109 8.26 -10.97 13.13
C LEU A 109 7.02 -10.11 13.46
N PHE A 110 6.01 -10.15 12.60
CA PHE A 110 4.77 -9.41 12.78
C PHE A 110 3.56 -10.34 12.77
N MET A 111 2.79 -10.37 13.85
CA MET A 111 1.57 -11.18 13.92
C MET A 111 0.47 -10.46 14.67
N GLY A 112 -0.76 -10.61 14.21
CA GLY A 112 -1.89 -9.81 14.67
C GLY A 112 -1.67 -8.31 14.42
N GLY A 113 -2.57 -7.50 14.96
CA GLY A 113 -2.42 -6.06 14.94
C GLY A 113 -3.65 -5.35 15.43
N LYS A 114 -3.55 -4.03 15.45
CA LYS A 114 -4.61 -3.14 15.89
C LYS A 114 -4.99 -2.12 14.86
N LEU A 115 -6.26 -1.71 14.87
CA LEU A 115 -6.76 -0.63 14.05
C LEU A 115 -6.48 0.70 14.73
N ILE A 116 -5.78 1.60 14.05
CA ILE A 116 -5.43 2.94 14.54
C ILE A 116 -6.01 4.02 13.62
N ASP A 117 -6.21 5.22 14.17
CA ASP A 117 -6.54 6.42 13.40
C ASP A 117 -5.35 7.39 13.41
N ILE A 118 -4.72 7.60 12.25
CA ILE A 118 -3.57 8.51 12.13
C ILE A 118 -3.99 9.99 11.99
N GLY A 119 -5.28 10.27 12.17
CA GLY A 119 -5.85 11.60 12.06
C GLY A 119 -5.90 12.10 10.61
N PRO A 120 -6.62 13.21 10.37
CA PRO A 120 -6.72 13.82 9.06
C PRO A 120 -5.34 14.06 8.46
N GLU A 121 -5.18 13.68 7.20
CA GLU A 121 -3.95 13.95 6.46
C GLU A 121 -2.69 13.28 7.06
N GLY A 122 -2.85 12.25 7.90
CA GLY A 122 -1.73 11.54 8.53
C GLY A 122 -0.91 12.43 9.47
N ASN A 123 -1.58 13.34 10.16
CA ASN A 123 -0.95 14.29 11.07
C ASN A 123 -0.50 13.66 12.40
N ILE A 124 -0.96 12.45 12.73
CA ILE A 124 -0.53 11.69 13.89
C ILE A 124 0.33 10.51 13.44
N GLY A 125 1.56 10.43 13.96
CA GLY A 125 2.43 9.29 13.66
C GLY A 125 1.85 7.97 14.18
N THR A 126 2.13 6.86 13.47
CA THR A 126 1.59 5.52 13.77
C THR A 126 1.91 5.00 15.18
N THR A 127 2.93 5.56 15.84
CA THR A 127 3.26 5.24 17.24
C THR A 127 2.34 5.92 18.25
N LEU A 128 1.86 7.12 17.95
CA LEU A 128 1.04 7.95 18.85
C LEU A 128 -0.45 7.94 18.48
N ALA A 129 -0.79 7.34 17.34
CA ALA A 129 -2.15 7.25 16.84
C ALA A 129 -3.08 6.56 17.87
N PRO A 130 -4.27 7.13 18.15
CA PRO A 130 -5.26 6.47 18.98
C PRO A 130 -5.66 5.12 18.38
N VAL A 131 -5.85 4.14 19.27
CA VAL A 131 -6.31 2.81 18.91
C VAL A 131 -7.84 2.80 18.89
N LEU A 132 -8.41 2.38 17.75
CA LEU A 132 -9.85 2.22 17.58
C LEU A 132 -10.31 0.82 17.99
N LYS A 133 -9.48 -0.19 17.71
CA LYS A 133 -9.69 -1.57 18.11
C LYS A 133 -8.35 -2.27 18.30
N GLU A 134 -8.10 -2.74 19.52
CA GLU A 134 -7.00 -3.65 19.84
C GLU A 134 -7.32 -5.06 19.33
N ASP A 135 -6.27 -5.84 19.07
CA ASP A 135 -6.32 -7.29 18.84
C ASP A 135 -7.35 -7.72 17.79
N LEU A 136 -7.12 -7.33 16.52
CA LEU A 136 -7.94 -7.77 15.40
C LEU A 136 -7.87 -9.30 15.25
N THR A 137 -9.01 -9.98 15.36
CA THR A 137 -9.10 -11.45 15.32
C THR A 137 -9.85 -11.97 14.10
N LEU A 138 -9.50 -13.16 13.65
CA LEU A 138 -10.29 -13.90 12.67
C LEU A 138 -11.19 -14.93 13.38
N PRO A 139 -12.42 -15.15 12.87
CA PRO A 139 -12.99 -14.57 11.65
C PRO A 139 -13.64 -13.18 11.82
N GLU A 140 -13.79 -12.66 13.03
CA GLU A 140 -14.66 -11.52 13.35
C GLU A 140 -14.26 -10.22 12.63
N ASP A 141 -12.96 -9.96 12.50
CA ASP A 141 -12.41 -8.73 11.93
C ASP A 141 -11.95 -8.86 10.48
N ARG A 142 -12.32 -9.94 9.80
CA ARG A 142 -11.93 -10.22 8.41
C ARG A 142 -12.13 -9.02 7.49
N GLU A 143 -13.32 -8.40 7.52
CA GLU A 143 -13.62 -7.27 6.64
C GLU A 143 -12.72 -6.05 6.91
N LEU A 144 -12.38 -5.79 8.19
CA LEU A 144 -11.46 -4.72 8.56
C LEU A 144 -10.03 -5.05 8.08
N ILE A 145 -9.60 -6.29 8.31
CA ILE A 145 -8.27 -6.78 7.93
C ILE A 145 -8.08 -6.71 6.42
N GLU A 146 -9.07 -7.07 5.62
CA GLU A 146 -8.98 -6.99 4.16
C GLU A 146 -9.01 -5.53 3.67
N LYS A 147 -9.87 -4.70 4.26
CA LYS A 147 -10.09 -3.32 3.84
C LYS A 147 -8.92 -2.37 4.10
N TYR A 148 -8.27 -2.46 5.26
CA TYR A 148 -7.26 -1.47 5.67
C TYR A 148 -5.84 -1.99 5.44
N GLU A 149 -4.96 -1.13 4.94
CA GLU A 149 -3.55 -1.46 4.69
C GLU A 149 -2.73 -1.47 6.00
N LEU A 150 -1.62 -2.21 5.98
CA LEU A 150 -0.68 -2.24 7.09
C LEU A 150 0.16 -0.95 7.13
N THR A 151 0.60 -0.54 8.32
CA THR A 151 1.54 0.59 8.48
C THR A 151 2.95 0.29 7.96
N ASN A 152 3.26 -0.96 7.62
CA ASN A 152 4.56 -1.37 7.12
C ASN A 152 4.83 -0.71 5.76
N MET A 153 5.91 0.07 5.68
CA MET A 153 6.25 0.82 4.48
C MET A 153 6.59 -0.11 3.30
N TRP A 154 6.28 0.33 2.09
CA TRP A 154 6.51 -0.41 0.86
C TRP A 154 7.77 0.06 0.13
N SER A 155 8.52 -0.90 -0.42
CA SER A 155 9.63 -0.62 -1.33
C SER A 155 9.16 -0.52 -2.79
N HIS A 156 10.02 0.01 -3.66
CA HIS A 156 9.76 0.05 -5.10
C HIS A 156 9.55 -1.33 -5.74
N GLU A 157 10.26 -2.37 -5.30
CA GLU A 157 10.14 -3.71 -5.87
C GLU A 157 8.78 -4.32 -5.48
N GLU A 158 8.43 -4.26 -4.20
CA GLU A 158 7.17 -4.76 -3.67
C GLU A 158 5.95 -4.08 -4.33
N LEU A 159 6.02 -2.76 -4.52
CA LEU A 159 4.97 -1.99 -5.20
C LEU A 159 4.84 -2.38 -6.66
N ALA A 160 5.97 -2.48 -7.37
CA ALA A 160 5.96 -2.83 -8.78
C ALA A 160 5.35 -4.22 -8.99
N GLU A 161 5.70 -5.19 -8.16
CA GLU A 161 5.16 -6.55 -8.23
C GLU A 161 3.67 -6.59 -7.90
N ARG A 162 3.20 -5.91 -6.84
CA ARG A 162 1.76 -5.86 -6.51
C ARG A 162 0.95 -5.22 -7.64
N LEU A 163 1.43 -4.09 -8.19
CA LEU A 163 0.75 -3.40 -9.29
C LEU A 163 0.77 -4.21 -10.59
N CYS A 164 1.91 -4.82 -10.95
CA CYS A 164 1.99 -5.73 -12.10
C CYS A 164 1.03 -6.90 -11.94
N ARG A 165 1.03 -7.56 -10.77
CA ARG A 165 0.11 -8.68 -10.48
C ARG A 165 -1.34 -8.22 -10.61
N TYR A 166 -1.69 -7.06 -10.08
CA TYR A 166 -3.03 -6.52 -10.24
C TYR A 166 -3.42 -6.31 -11.71
N PHE A 167 -2.59 -5.65 -12.51
CA PHE A 167 -2.92 -5.42 -13.92
C PHE A 167 -2.90 -6.70 -14.77
N ASP A 168 -2.16 -7.73 -14.35
CA ASP A 168 -2.08 -9.01 -15.06
C ASP A 168 -3.21 -9.98 -14.65
N THR A 169 -3.68 -9.94 -13.39
CA THR A 169 -4.59 -10.98 -12.83
C THR A 169 -5.82 -10.44 -12.10
N GLY A 170 -5.88 -9.14 -11.81
CA GLY A 170 -6.92 -8.50 -11.00
C GLY A 170 -6.72 -8.63 -9.49
N ILE A 171 -5.66 -9.30 -9.02
CA ILE A 171 -5.44 -9.54 -7.58
C ILE A 171 -4.77 -8.35 -6.92
N ASN A 172 -5.52 -7.64 -6.08
CA ASN A 172 -5.05 -6.51 -5.27
C ASN A 172 -4.96 -6.89 -3.77
N ARG A 173 -3.89 -7.57 -3.37
CA ARG A 173 -3.67 -7.99 -1.96
C ARG A 173 -2.25 -7.66 -1.51
N ASP A 174 -2.11 -7.26 -0.23
CA ASP A 174 -0.83 -7.21 0.48
C ASP A 174 -0.48 -8.62 0.98
N ASP A 175 0.49 -9.27 0.35
CA ASP A 175 0.88 -10.64 0.73
C ASP A 175 1.46 -10.72 2.15
N LEU A 176 1.93 -9.62 2.74
CA LEU A 176 2.38 -9.60 4.14
C LEU A 176 1.28 -10.08 5.09
N LYS A 177 0.01 -9.85 4.73
CA LYS A 177 -1.15 -10.24 5.54
C LYS A 177 -1.31 -11.76 5.67
N PHE A 178 -0.72 -12.58 4.80
CA PHE A 178 -0.68 -14.03 5.00
C PHE A 178 0.02 -14.42 6.30
N GLU A 179 1.08 -13.68 6.67
CA GLU A 179 1.84 -13.94 7.88
C GLU A 179 1.31 -13.16 9.07
N VAL A 180 0.90 -11.89 8.85
CA VAL A 180 0.37 -11.05 9.93
C VAL A 180 -0.95 -11.59 10.47
N PHE A 181 -1.82 -12.11 9.59
CA PHE A 181 -3.11 -12.70 9.99
C PHE A 181 -3.25 -14.11 9.40
N PRO A 182 -2.61 -15.13 10.02
CA PRO A 182 -2.73 -16.51 9.54
C PRO A 182 -4.20 -16.95 9.48
N GLY A 183 -4.59 -17.58 8.38
CA GLY A 183 -5.99 -17.95 8.13
C GLY A 183 -6.85 -16.86 7.48
N LEU A 184 -6.26 -15.70 7.16
CA LEU A 184 -6.95 -14.68 6.36
C LEU A 184 -7.33 -15.25 5.00
N TRP A 185 -6.39 -15.81 4.26
CA TRP A 185 -6.67 -16.47 2.98
C TRP A 185 -6.05 -17.86 2.95
N ASP A 186 -6.72 -18.80 2.29
CA ASP A 186 -6.33 -20.21 2.14
C ASP A 186 -5.74 -20.53 0.76
N ASP A 187 -5.69 -19.56 -0.14
CA ASP A 187 -5.26 -19.68 -1.53
C ASP A 187 -3.77 -19.40 -1.75
N ARG A 188 -2.97 -19.32 -0.67
CA ARG A 188 -1.54 -18.95 -0.71
C ARG A 188 -0.76 -19.67 -1.82
N GLU A 189 -0.86 -21.00 -1.88
CA GLU A 189 -0.09 -21.81 -2.82
C GLU A 189 -0.55 -21.62 -4.27
N GLN A 190 -1.81 -21.27 -4.50
CA GLN A 190 -2.34 -20.96 -5.82
C GLN A 190 -1.84 -19.60 -6.34
N LEU A 191 -1.46 -18.70 -5.41
CA LEU A 191 -0.97 -17.36 -5.72
C LEU A 191 0.56 -17.28 -5.86
N ARG A 192 1.28 -18.40 -5.71
CA ARG A 192 2.74 -18.39 -5.87
C ARG A 192 3.17 -18.14 -7.32
N PRO A 193 4.29 -17.40 -7.54
CA PRO A 193 5.12 -16.77 -6.52
C PRO A 193 4.43 -15.55 -5.91
N LEU A 194 4.53 -15.40 -4.59
CA LEU A 194 4.04 -14.20 -3.92
C LEU A 194 5.03 -13.04 -4.15
N THR A 195 4.58 -11.83 -3.88
CA THR A 195 5.42 -10.63 -4.00
C THR A 195 6.59 -10.67 -3.00
N SER A 196 7.64 -9.93 -3.34
CA SER A 196 8.83 -9.67 -2.52
C SER A 196 8.55 -9.04 -1.17
N ARG A 197 7.30 -8.62 -0.97
CA ARG A 197 6.72 -8.20 0.29
C ARG A 197 6.90 -9.22 1.42
N LEU A 198 6.98 -10.50 1.07
CA LEU A 198 7.36 -11.58 1.96
C LEU A 198 8.84 -11.96 1.76
N PRO A 199 9.62 -12.21 2.84
CA PRO A 199 11.00 -12.67 2.70
C PRO A 199 11.05 -14.12 2.20
N VAL A 200 12.18 -14.54 1.61
CA VAL A 200 12.43 -15.97 1.32
C VAL A 200 12.55 -16.73 2.66
N PRO A 201 11.91 -17.91 2.82
CA PRO A 201 11.22 -18.74 1.83
C PRO A 201 9.68 -18.56 1.77
N LEU A 202 9.14 -17.49 2.35
CA LEU A 202 7.71 -17.27 2.49
C LEU A 202 7.04 -16.80 1.18
N ARG A 203 7.80 -16.26 0.23
CA ARG A 203 7.32 -15.88 -1.10
C ARG A 203 7.44 -16.98 -2.15
#